data_AF-S7PYM5-F1
#
_entry.id   AF-S7PYM5-F1
#
_cell.length_a   1.000
_cell.length_b   1.000
_cell.length_c   1.000
_cell.angle_alpha   90.00
_cell.angle_beta   90.00
_cell.angle_gamma   90.00
#
_symmetry.space_group_name_H-M   'P 1'
#
loop_
_entity.id
_entity.type
_entity.pdbx_description
1 polymer ?
#
loop_
_entity_poly.entity_id
_entity_poly.type
_entity_poly.pdbx_seq_one_letter_code
_entity_poly.pdbx_strand_id
1 'polypeptide(L)'
;MSNPKTATYLKNEGNALYVRGDYERAYPAMIVLAKFPCSTSSWKRAVATLNKDNLTLRQREDYESWLSSTRSEWDKIIAKKKIVLSSLSVSKGGFPWDRALALQPDLARLGSEKHASSAWVISGASHEFREGVRIMRLLPKVAAEGPAEYMAMPNALDCLVSGILRDDRVFYIDDSSWLAEFNQLVTFETEMYQARSSELSAVVMEEAYKRWRKSGWDAVRPSLAKTVRLWIIRGFVEGMMHQDHSLATEFIGRALDTLDWGRRTWPDVSEADKGVVFSHTFTRGVRSLYLESLMKAFVDHYGEYSAESLTVLYETAEEILRDLEIHPLVRDNIKDYDRGFESSFTVYPRGRALHAKAFYYRQLASVLENATMQQREGHRLQAAKIYLEAADCYPVDDENHVWMLKCAVEDLRLCGLQHGQIAGILKRIKSAIPKMKRIWEYSTLALNGRNSAIGQVLDMERSA
;
A
#
# COMPACT_ATOMS: atom_id res chain seq x y z
N MET A 1 -37.88 -6.49 3.54
CA MET A 1 -36.66 -6.51 2.69
C MET A 1 -35.84 -5.27 3.03
N SER A 2 -34.83 -5.42 3.89
CA SER A 2 -33.95 -4.33 4.33
C SER A 2 -32.78 -4.20 3.36
N ASN A 3 -32.59 -3.01 2.79
CA ASN A 3 -31.46 -2.68 1.92
C ASN A 3 -30.14 -2.85 2.71
N PRO A 4 -29.16 -3.65 2.26
CA PRO A 4 -27.89 -3.80 2.97
C PRO A 4 -27.13 -2.46 2.96
N LYS A 5 -26.90 -1.91 4.16
CA LYS A 5 -26.10 -0.70 4.35
C LYS A 5 -24.64 -0.99 4.00
N THR A 6 -24.00 -0.12 3.23
CA THR A 6 -22.58 -0.27 2.85
C THR A 6 -21.64 -0.10 4.06
N ALA A 7 -20.45 -0.70 4.03
CA ALA A 7 -19.46 -0.60 5.11
C ALA A 7 -19.05 0.87 5.39
N THR A 8 -18.92 1.69 4.34
CA THR A 8 -18.64 3.13 4.45
C THR A 8 -19.78 3.88 5.12
N TYR A 9 -21.03 3.56 4.80
CA TYR A 9 -22.20 4.15 5.46
C TYR A 9 -22.24 3.77 6.95
N LEU A 10 -22.02 2.49 7.30
CA LEU A 10 -21.99 2.03 8.68
C LEU A 10 -20.83 2.66 9.49
N LYS A 11 -19.67 2.85 8.86
CA LYS A 11 -18.53 3.57 9.46
C LYS A 11 -18.88 5.03 9.75
N ASN A 12 -19.48 5.74 8.79
CA ASN A 12 -19.85 7.15 8.95
C ASN A 12 -21.01 7.33 9.95
N GLU A 13 -22.01 6.45 9.91
CA GLU A 13 -23.12 6.41 10.86
C GLU A 13 -22.61 6.10 12.27
N GLY A 14 -21.75 5.09 12.43
CA GLY A 14 -21.13 4.74 13.70
C GLY A 14 -20.30 5.88 14.28
N ASN A 15 -19.45 6.53 13.48
CA ASN A 15 -18.67 7.69 13.91
C ASN A 15 -19.56 8.88 14.30
N ALA A 16 -20.62 9.14 13.55
CA ALA A 16 -21.51 10.26 13.82
C ALA A 16 -22.41 10.04 15.05
N LEU A 17 -22.81 8.79 15.32
CA LEU A 17 -23.54 8.40 16.53
C LEU A 17 -22.63 8.43 17.76
N TYR A 18 -21.37 8.04 17.58
CA TYR A 18 -20.34 8.10 18.61
C TYR A 18 -20.07 9.54 19.08
N VAL A 19 -19.85 10.48 18.15
CA VAL A 19 -19.67 11.91 18.45
C VAL A 19 -20.88 12.51 19.17
N ARG A 20 -22.08 11.94 18.96
CA ARG A 20 -23.34 12.39 19.58
C ARG A 20 -23.68 11.70 20.91
N GLY A 21 -22.90 10.71 21.35
CA GLY A 21 -23.16 9.94 22.58
C GLY A 21 -24.34 8.97 22.50
N ASP A 22 -24.82 8.62 21.30
CA ASP A 22 -25.94 7.67 21.09
C ASP A 22 -25.42 6.22 20.98
N TYR A 23 -25.03 5.68 22.13
CA TYR A 23 -24.29 4.42 22.21
C TYR A 23 -25.13 3.17 21.90
N GLU A 24 -26.43 3.18 22.20
CA GLU A 24 -27.33 2.04 21.90
C GLU A 24 -27.49 1.82 20.39
N ARG A 25 -27.45 2.90 19.59
CA ARG A 25 -27.52 2.81 18.13
C ARG A 25 -26.16 2.66 17.46
N ALA A 26 -25.08 3.12 18.10
CA ALA A 26 -23.72 2.85 17.64
C ALA A 26 -23.35 1.36 17.75
N TYR A 27 -23.94 0.65 18.72
CA TYR A 27 -23.62 -0.73 19.08
C TYR A 27 -23.76 -1.76 17.93
N PRO A 28 -24.89 -1.87 17.19
CA PRO A 28 -25.01 -2.83 16.09
C PRO A 28 -24.09 -2.51 14.91
N ALA A 29 -23.85 -1.22 14.63
CA ALA A 29 -22.91 -0.79 13.61
C ALA A 29 -21.47 -1.16 13.99
N MET A 30 -21.10 -1.03 15.26
CA MET A 30 -19.79 -1.41 15.79
C MET A 30 -19.55 -2.92 15.81
N ILE A 31 -20.58 -3.76 16.02
CA ILE A 31 -20.48 -5.23 15.90
C ILE A 31 -20.20 -5.66 14.46
N VAL A 32 -20.87 -5.04 13.49
CA VAL A 32 -20.59 -5.30 12.07
C VAL A 32 -19.18 -4.82 11.70
N LEU A 33 -18.75 -3.68 12.25
CA LEU A 33 -17.40 -3.18 12.09
C LEU A 33 -16.34 -4.06 12.78
N ALA A 34 -16.64 -4.68 13.93
CA ALA A 34 -15.76 -5.59 14.68
C ALA A 34 -15.35 -6.85 13.90
N LYS A 35 -16.10 -7.21 12.86
CA LYS A 35 -15.74 -8.28 11.91
C LYS A 35 -14.62 -7.86 10.95
N PHE A 36 -14.33 -6.56 10.86
CA PHE A 36 -13.23 -6.03 10.07
C PHE A 36 -12.06 -5.68 11.00
N PRO A 37 -10.83 -6.18 10.74
CA PRO A 37 -9.64 -5.93 11.59
C PRO A 37 -9.37 -4.44 11.88
N CYS A 38 -9.79 -3.56 10.98
CA CYS A 38 -9.64 -2.10 11.03
C CYS A 38 -10.53 -1.38 12.06
N SER A 39 -11.48 -2.07 12.70
CA SER A 39 -12.31 -1.48 13.77
C SER A 39 -11.64 -1.51 15.14
N THR A 40 -10.51 -2.21 15.30
CA THR A 40 -9.86 -2.49 16.60
C THR A 40 -9.56 -1.23 17.43
N SER A 41 -9.02 -0.18 16.83
CA SER A 41 -8.65 1.06 17.54
C SER A 41 -9.84 1.98 17.81
N SER A 42 -10.83 1.99 16.91
CA SER A 42 -12.10 2.69 17.09
C SER A 42 -12.97 1.99 18.13
N TRP A 43 -12.91 0.66 18.18
CA TRP A 43 -13.60 -0.18 19.15
C TRP A 43 -13.00 -0.06 20.54
N LYS A 44 -11.67 -0.18 20.71
CA LYS A 44 -11.02 0.02 22.03
C LYS A 44 -11.31 1.40 22.61
N ARG A 45 -11.35 2.44 21.77
CA ARG A 45 -11.72 3.79 22.18
C ARG A 45 -13.20 3.92 22.48
N ALA A 46 -14.08 3.38 21.65
CA ALA A 46 -15.51 3.36 21.91
C ALA A 46 -15.83 2.70 23.26
N VAL A 47 -15.19 1.56 23.52
CA VAL A 47 -15.24 0.83 24.78
C VAL A 47 -14.68 1.63 25.95
N ALA A 48 -13.54 2.30 25.78
CA ALA A 48 -12.93 3.13 26.82
C ALA A 48 -13.76 4.39 27.16
N THR A 49 -14.56 4.89 26.22
CA THR A 49 -15.45 6.05 26.40
C THR A 49 -16.85 5.70 26.89
N LEU A 50 -17.21 4.42 26.96
CA LEU A 50 -18.45 4.02 27.63
C LEU A 50 -18.30 4.32 29.14
N ASN A 51 -19.10 5.26 29.64
CA ASN A 51 -19.12 5.58 31.06
C ASN A 51 -19.67 4.37 31.84
N LYS A 52 -18.78 3.60 32.48
CA LYS A 52 -19.10 2.37 33.23
C LYS A 52 -20.10 2.61 34.36
N ASP A 53 -20.23 3.86 34.79
CA ASP A 53 -21.05 4.28 35.92
C ASP A 53 -22.53 4.43 35.54
N ASN A 54 -22.86 4.50 34.25
CA ASN A 54 -24.24 4.64 33.75
C ASN A 54 -24.79 3.38 33.08
N LEU A 55 -24.07 2.25 33.13
CA LEU A 55 -24.55 0.99 32.57
C LEU A 55 -25.49 0.29 33.55
N THR A 56 -26.64 -0.18 33.06
CA THR A 56 -27.49 -1.09 33.83
C THR A 56 -26.76 -2.42 34.10
N LEU A 57 -27.15 -3.14 35.14
CA LEU A 57 -26.54 -4.43 35.51
C LEU A 57 -26.50 -5.41 34.32
N ARG A 58 -27.60 -5.50 33.59
CA ARG A 58 -27.74 -6.36 32.40
C ARG A 58 -26.79 -5.95 31.26
N GLN A 59 -26.65 -4.66 31.01
CA GLN A 59 -25.70 -4.15 30.00
C GLN A 59 -24.26 -4.45 30.38
N ARG A 60 -23.92 -4.46 31.68
CA ARG A 60 -22.60 -4.82 32.17
C ARG A 60 -22.30 -6.31 31.99
N GLU A 61 -23.27 -7.18 32.32
CA GLU A 61 -23.15 -8.63 32.14
C GLU A 61 -23.05 -9.04 30.67
N ASP A 62 -23.91 -8.47 29.81
CA ASP A 62 -23.86 -8.69 28.35
C ASP A 62 -22.51 -8.21 27.79
N TYR A 63 -22.00 -7.07 28.27
CA TYR A 63 -20.72 -6.51 27.89
C TYR A 63 -19.52 -7.37 28.33
N GLU A 64 -19.50 -7.89 29.56
CA GLU A 64 -18.41 -8.73 30.07
C GLU A 64 -18.40 -10.11 29.39
N SER A 65 -19.57 -10.72 29.22
CA SER A 65 -19.75 -11.96 28.48
C SER A 65 -19.22 -11.82 27.04
N TRP A 66 -19.57 -10.70 26.40
CA TRP A 66 -19.14 -10.37 25.05
C TRP A 66 -17.64 -10.06 24.95
N LEU A 67 -17.07 -9.31 25.90
CA LEU A 67 -15.63 -9.04 25.98
C LEU A 67 -14.83 -10.33 26.13
N SER A 68 -15.28 -11.26 26.98
CA SER A 68 -14.60 -12.54 27.18
C SER A 68 -14.62 -13.39 25.90
N SER A 69 -15.77 -13.42 25.22
CA SER A 69 -15.96 -14.17 23.97
C SER A 69 -15.11 -13.59 22.83
N THR A 70 -15.15 -12.27 22.68
CA THR A 70 -14.42 -11.54 21.63
C THR A 70 -12.92 -11.58 21.88
N ARG A 71 -12.47 -11.47 23.14
CA ARG A 71 -11.05 -11.56 23.53
C ARG A 71 -10.50 -12.95 23.28
N SER A 72 -11.25 -14.01 23.57
CA SER A 72 -10.85 -15.40 23.25
C SER A 72 -10.69 -15.60 21.74
N GLU A 73 -11.62 -15.10 20.93
CA GLU A 73 -11.49 -15.18 19.47
C GLU A 73 -10.34 -14.31 18.95
N TRP A 74 -10.09 -13.16 19.58
CA TRP A 74 -8.93 -12.31 19.28
C TRP A 74 -7.61 -12.99 19.65
N ASP A 75 -7.49 -13.57 20.83
CA ASP A 75 -6.26 -14.25 21.25
C ASP A 75 -5.95 -15.40 20.28
N LYS A 76 -6.98 -16.06 19.71
CA LYS A 76 -6.82 -17.02 18.62
C LYS A 76 -6.34 -16.37 17.31
N ILE A 77 -6.87 -15.21 16.91
CA ILE A 77 -6.43 -14.52 15.67
C ILE A 77 -5.00 -13.97 15.84
N ILE A 78 -4.66 -13.37 16.99
CA ILE A 78 -3.30 -12.90 17.31
C ILE A 78 -2.33 -14.07 17.39
N ALA A 79 -2.69 -15.17 18.06
CA ALA A 79 -1.86 -16.37 18.12
C ALA A 79 -1.68 -17.04 16.74
N LYS A 80 -2.63 -16.84 15.81
CA LYS A 80 -2.52 -17.28 14.41
C LYS A 80 -1.70 -16.33 13.53
N LYS A 81 -1.43 -15.09 13.95
CA LYS A 81 -0.55 -14.17 13.20
C LYS A 81 0.89 -14.66 13.27
N LYS A 82 1.22 -15.63 12.40
CA LYS A 82 2.59 -16.05 12.16
C LYS A 82 3.30 -14.85 11.54
N ILE A 83 4.23 -14.23 12.28
CA ILE A 83 5.10 -13.20 11.69
C ILE A 83 5.87 -13.90 10.57
N VAL A 84 5.51 -13.60 9.32
CA VAL A 84 6.26 -14.09 8.17
C VAL A 84 7.45 -13.15 8.02
N LEU A 85 8.46 -13.35 8.88
CA LEU A 85 9.79 -12.86 8.60
C LEU A 85 10.27 -13.66 7.41
N SER A 86 10.11 -13.12 6.20
CA SER A 86 10.77 -13.69 5.03
C SER A 86 12.27 -13.47 5.23
N SER A 87 12.93 -14.41 5.91
CA SER A 87 14.36 -14.57 5.75
C SER A 87 14.56 -15.07 4.31
N LEU A 88 14.63 -14.11 3.39
CA LEU A 88 14.96 -14.41 2.00
C LEU A 88 16.37 -14.98 2.04
N SER A 89 16.50 -16.30 1.85
CA SER A 89 17.79 -17.00 1.72
C SER A 89 18.41 -16.66 0.35
N VAL A 90 18.70 -15.38 0.14
CA VAL A 90 19.33 -14.87 -1.06
C VAL A 90 20.78 -14.59 -0.72
N SER A 91 21.69 -15.15 -1.53
CA SER A 91 23.12 -14.91 -1.35
C SER A 91 23.44 -13.42 -1.44
N LYS A 92 24.48 -12.97 -0.73
CA LYS A 92 24.93 -11.56 -0.78
C LYS A 92 25.17 -11.14 -2.22
N GLY A 93 24.55 -10.03 -2.64
CA GLY A 93 24.60 -9.55 -4.03
C GLY A 93 23.52 -10.13 -4.95
N GLY A 94 22.69 -11.05 -4.47
CA GLY A 94 21.61 -11.67 -5.24
C GLY A 94 20.29 -10.89 -5.23
N PHE A 95 20.12 -9.90 -4.35
CA PHE A 95 18.87 -9.16 -4.27
C PHE A 95 18.61 -8.33 -5.53
N PRO A 96 17.34 -8.03 -5.88
CA PRO A 96 17.01 -7.28 -7.08
C PRO A 96 17.75 -5.94 -7.23
N TRP A 97 17.93 -5.19 -6.13
CA TRP A 97 18.67 -3.94 -6.15
C TRP A 97 20.18 -4.11 -6.36
N ASP A 98 20.79 -5.19 -5.85
CA ASP A 98 22.21 -5.47 -6.05
C ASP A 98 22.47 -5.84 -7.52
N ARG A 99 21.59 -6.66 -8.09
CA ARG A 99 21.63 -7.03 -9.51
C ARG A 99 21.36 -5.82 -10.41
N ALA A 100 20.40 -4.98 -10.07
CA ALA A 100 20.13 -3.74 -10.78
C ALA A 100 21.35 -2.81 -10.79
N LEU A 101 22.01 -2.61 -9.63
CA LEU A 101 23.24 -1.81 -9.53
C LEU A 101 24.35 -2.36 -10.42
N ALA A 102 24.54 -3.68 -10.45
CA ALA A 102 25.53 -4.32 -11.31
C ALA A 102 25.25 -4.14 -12.81
N LEU A 103 23.99 -3.93 -13.21
CA LEU A 103 23.58 -3.71 -14.59
C LEU A 103 23.68 -2.25 -15.05
N GLN A 104 23.73 -1.29 -14.13
CA GLN A 104 23.72 0.14 -14.50
C GLN A 104 24.83 0.56 -15.46
N PRO A 105 26.10 0.10 -15.33
CA PRO A 105 27.16 0.47 -16.28
C PRO A 105 26.86 0.02 -17.71
N ASP A 106 26.26 -1.16 -17.89
CA ASP A 106 25.88 -1.67 -19.21
C ASP A 106 24.68 -0.90 -19.76
N LEU A 107 23.67 -0.62 -18.92
CA LEU A 107 22.51 0.19 -19.30
C LEU A 107 22.92 1.60 -19.73
N ALA A 108 23.86 2.23 -19.04
CA ALA A 108 24.36 3.57 -19.37
C ALA A 108 24.98 3.66 -20.77
N ARG A 109 25.47 2.54 -21.33
CA ARG A 109 26.04 2.47 -22.69
C ARG A 109 24.99 2.35 -23.80
N LEU A 110 23.73 2.01 -23.49
CA LEU A 110 22.66 1.72 -24.47
C LEU A 110 21.97 2.96 -25.08
N GLY A 111 22.57 4.14 -25.03
CA GLY A 111 22.03 5.32 -25.70
C GLY A 111 20.64 5.74 -25.18
N SER A 112 19.64 5.89 -26.05
CA SER A 112 18.27 6.28 -25.65
C SER A 112 17.49 5.17 -24.94
N GLU A 113 17.81 3.90 -25.20
CA GLU A 113 17.18 2.74 -24.55
C GLU A 113 17.61 2.59 -23.08
N LYS A 114 18.66 3.31 -22.66
CA LYS A 114 19.15 3.31 -21.28
C LYS A 114 18.07 3.66 -20.25
N HIS A 115 17.00 4.32 -20.66
CA HIS A 115 15.99 4.89 -19.77
C HIS A 115 14.80 3.98 -19.48
N ALA A 116 14.63 2.87 -20.21
CA ALA A 116 13.47 1.98 -20.10
C ALA A 116 13.80 0.69 -19.35
N SER A 117 14.35 0.81 -18.14
CA SER A 117 14.71 -0.33 -17.29
C SER A 117 14.22 -0.17 -15.87
N SER A 118 13.70 -1.25 -15.29
CA SER A 118 13.32 -1.30 -13.87
C SER A 118 14.52 -1.16 -12.92
N ALA A 119 15.75 -1.30 -13.42
CA ALA A 119 16.97 -1.15 -12.62
C ALA A 119 17.06 0.23 -11.95
N TRP A 120 16.70 1.31 -12.65
CA TRP A 120 16.76 2.67 -12.10
C TRP A 120 15.80 2.89 -10.94
N VAL A 121 14.60 2.30 -11.04
CA VAL A 121 13.55 2.37 -10.01
C VAL A 121 14.01 1.66 -8.75
N ILE A 122 14.37 0.37 -8.85
CA ILE A 122 14.72 -0.44 -7.68
C ILE A 122 16.05 0.00 -7.04
N SER A 123 17.01 0.49 -7.84
CA SER A 123 18.26 1.07 -7.29
C SER A 123 18.00 2.37 -6.54
N GLY A 124 17.15 3.27 -7.07
CA GLY A 124 16.78 4.51 -6.38
C GLY A 124 16.03 4.23 -5.07
N ALA A 125 15.06 3.32 -5.10
CA ALA A 125 14.37 2.85 -3.91
C ALA A 125 15.34 2.26 -2.86
N SER A 126 16.29 1.42 -3.31
CA SER A 126 17.31 0.80 -2.44
C SER A 126 18.23 1.79 -1.79
N HIS A 127 18.66 2.81 -2.53
CA HIS A 127 19.48 3.88 -1.98
C HIS A 127 18.77 4.60 -0.82
N GLU A 128 17.53 5.04 -1.04
CA GLU A 128 16.73 5.73 -0.02
C GLU A 128 16.44 4.81 1.18
N PHE A 129 16.03 3.57 0.94
CA PHE A 129 15.72 2.62 2.01
C PHE A 129 16.96 2.29 2.87
N ARG A 130 18.10 1.99 2.23
CA ARG A 130 19.36 1.68 2.93
C ARG A 130 19.86 2.86 3.75
N GLU A 131 19.70 4.08 3.24
CA GLU A 131 20.05 5.28 3.99
C GLU A 131 19.15 5.44 5.24
N GLY A 132 17.86 5.17 5.11
CA GLY A 132 16.94 5.13 6.24
C GLY A 132 17.35 4.12 7.31
N VAL A 133 17.69 2.89 6.91
CA VAL A 133 18.19 1.85 7.83
C VAL A 133 19.52 2.26 8.47
N ARG A 134 20.43 2.89 7.70
CA ARG A 134 21.71 3.39 8.22
C ARG A 134 21.50 4.44 9.31
N ILE A 135 20.62 5.43 9.09
CA ILE A 135 20.31 6.47 10.09
C ILE A 135 19.63 5.87 11.32
N MET A 136 18.67 4.96 11.12
CA MET A 136 17.98 4.24 12.20
C MET A 136 18.96 3.55 13.15
N ARG A 137 19.98 2.86 12.61
CA ARG A 137 21.03 2.17 13.37
C ARG A 137 21.97 3.06 14.16
N LEU A 138 22.00 4.36 13.87
CA LEU A 138 22.83 5.33 14.59
C LEU A 138 22.14 5.89 15.84
N LEU A 139 20.81 5.77 15.95
CA LEU A 139 20.03 6.24 17.11
C LEU A 139 20.44 5.60 18.46
N PRO A 140 20.76 4.30 18.57
CA PRO A 140 20.97 3.65 19.87
C PRO A 140 22.30 4.01 20.57
N LYS A 141 23.21 4.76 19.93
CA LYS A 141 24.57 5.00 20.45
C LYS A 141 24.74 6.25 21.31
N VAL A 142 23.65 7.00 21.57
CA VAL A 142 23.73 8.35 22.19
C VAL A 142 23.03 8.43 23.55
N ALA A 143 22.36 7.36 24.00
CA ALA A 143 21.55 7.39 25.23
C ALA A 143 22.32 7.14 26.55
N ALA A 144 23.65 7.03 26.52
CA ALA A 144 24.39 6.54 27.69
C ALA A 144 24.92 7.64 28.63
N GLU A 145 25.43 8.79 28.18
CA GLU A 145 26.06 9.76 29.10
C GLU A 145 25.96 11.22 28.63
N GLY A 146 25.12 12.02 29.30
CA GLY A 146 25.08 13.50 29.18
C GLY A 146 23.83 14.08 28.48
N PRO A 147 23.59 15.40 28.60
CA PRO A 147 22.57 16.10 27.82
C PRO A 147 22.99 16.05 26.36
N ALA A 148 22.54 15.01 25.67
CA ALA A 148 22.86 14.77 24.28
C ALA A 148 22.48 15.99 23.44
N GLU A 149 23.48 16.68 22.90
CA GLU A 149 23.30 17.55 21.75
C GLU A 149 22.80 16.67 20.61
N TYR A 150 21.48 16.62 20.42
CA TYR A 150 20.78 15.97 19.31
C TYR A 150 21.03 16.68 17.97
N MET A 151 22.29 17.05 17.68
CA MET A 151 22.64 17.72 16.43
C MET A 151 22.68 16.71 15.29
N ALA A 152 21.59 16.72 14.51
CA ALA A 152 21.44 16.15 13.16
C ALA A 152 21.58 14.62 13.09
N MET A 153 20.54 13.84 12.82
CA MET A 153 19.95 13.71 11.47
C MET A 153 18.55 13.02 11.55
N PRO A 154 17.49 13.72 11.98
CA PRO A 154 16.17 13.12 12.21
C PRO A 154 15.35 12.94 10.92
N ASN A 155 15.80 12.09 10.00
CA ASN A 155 15.12 11.82 8.71
C ASN A 155 15.12 10.33 8.30
N ALA A 156 15.40 9.40 9.22
CA ALA A 156 15.43 7.98 8.89
C ALA A 156 14.07 7.51 8.33
N LEU A 157 12.97 7.92 8.96
CA LEU A 157 11.64 7.56 8.50
C LEU A 157 11.32 8.14 7.12
N ASP A 158 11.84 9.33 6.81
CA ASP A 158 11.64 9.97 5.52
C ASP A 158 12.29 9.15 4.42
N CYS A 159 13.54 8.71 4.63
CA CYS A 159 14.28 7.85 3.72
C CYS A 159 13.62 6.47 3.55
N LEU A 160 13.21 5.83 4.65
CA LEU A 160 12.52 4.53 4.61
C LEU A 160 11.22 4.61 3.80
N VAL A 161 10.37 5.60 4.08
CA VAL A 161 9.09 5.75 3.40
C VAL A 161 9.29 6.17 1.94
N SER A 162 10.24 7.05 1.62
CA SER A 162 10.53 7.41 0.22
C SER A 162 10.96 6.18 -0.58
N GLY A 163 11.84 5.34 -0.03
CA GLY A 163 12.26 4.10 -0.69
C GLY A 163 11.08 3.16 -0.96
N ILE A 164 10.21 2.95 0.03
CA ILE A 164 9.00 2.11 -0.11
C ILE A 164 8.01 2.70 -1.13
N LEU A 165 7.83 4.03 -1.14
CA LEU A 165 6.94 4.70 -2.09
C LEU A 165 7.49 4.67 -3.53
N ARG A 166 8.82 4.64 -3.70
CA ARG A 166 9.46 4.46 -5.01
C ARG A 166 9.27 3.04 -5.54
N ASP A 167 9.56 2.04 -4.71
CA ASP A 167 9.37 0.62 -5.00
C ASP A 167 9.35 -0.18 -3.70
N ASP A 168 8.19 -0.69 -3.33
CA ASP A 168 7.97 -1.43 -2.09
C ASP A 168 8.72 -2.76 -2.03
N ARG A 169 9.15 -3.29 -3.19
CA ARG A 169 9.95 -4.52 -3.29
C ARG A 169 11.37 -4.33 -2.76
N VAL A 170 11.76 -3.10 -2.41
CA VAL A 170 13.01 -2.78 -1.74
C VAL A 170 13.04 -3.22 -0.27
N PHE A 171 11.89 -3.44 0.36
CA PHE A 171 11.83 -3.71 1.78
C PHE A 171 12.47 -5.06 2.12
N TYR A 172 13.42 -5.04 3.07
CA TYR A 172 13.98 -6.24 3.68
C TYR A 172 14.35 -5.97 5.13
N ILE A 173 14.40 -7.07 5.90
CA ILE A 173 14.93 -7.11 7.26
C ILE A 173 16.20 -7.96 7.20
N ASP A 174 17.35 -7.36 7.47
CA ASP A 174 18.65 -8.01 7.41
C ASP A 174 19.07 -8.73 8.69
N ASP A 175 18.55 -8.32 9.84
CA ASP A 175 18.85 -8.96 11.13
C ASP A 175 17.66 -8.88 12.11
N SER A 176 17.82 -9.53 13.25
CA SER A 176 16.81 -9.56 14.31
C SER A 176 16.73 -8.28 15.15
N SER A 177 17.74 -7.40 15.12
CA SER A 177 17.71 -6.12 15.87
C SER A 177 16.93 -5.03 15.14
N TRP A 178 16.74 -5.16 13.82
CA TRP A 178 16.00 -4.21 12.99
C TRP A 178 14.66 -3.77 13.59
N LEU A 179 13.85 -4.71 14.10
CA LEU A 179 12.54 -4.38 14.69
C LEU A 179 12.66 -3.55 15.98
N ALA A 180 13.65 -3.84 16.81
CA ALA A 180 13.89 -3.08 18.04
C ALA A 180 14.37 -1.66 17.72
N GLU A 181 15.30 -1.54 16.77
CA GLU A 181 15.82 -0.26 16.27
C GLU A 181 14.72 0.58 15.60
N PHE A 182 13.86 -0.05 14.81
CA PHE A 182 12.72 0.60 14.17
C PHE A 182 11.70 1.12 15.21
N ASN A 183 11.39 0.33 16.24
CA ASN A 183 10.51 0.79 17.32
C ASN A 183 11.10 1.98 18.09
N GLN A 184 12.42 2.00 18.31
CA GLN A 184 13.11 3.15 18.90
C GLN A 184 13.01 4.39 18.01
N LEU A 185 13.24 4.24 16.70
CA LEU A 185 13.07 5.30 15.71
C LEU A 185 11.66 5.88 15.74
N VAL A 186 10.63 5.02 15.74
CA VAL A 186 9.23 5.44 15.75
C VAL A 186 8.90 6.25 17.00
N THR A 187 9.34 5.81 18.18
CA THR A 187 9.14 6.56 19.44
C THR A 187 9.85 7.90 19.38
N PHE A 188 11.13 7.90 19.01
CA PHE A 188 11.94 9.12 18.92
C PHE A 188 11.34 10.17 17.97
N GLU A 189 11.03 9.80 16.72
CA GLU A 189 10.46 10.76 15.76
C GLU A 189 9.02 11.16 16.12
N THR A 190 8.26 10.30 16.80
CA THR A 190 6.92 10.66 17.29
C THR A 190 7.00 11.78 18.33
N GLU A 191 7.91 11.65 19.30
CA GLU A 191 8.11 12.65 20.36
C GLU A 191 8.70 13.94 19.79
N MET A 192 9.77 13.83 19.00
CA MET A 192 10.48 14.96 18.42
C MET A 192 9.57 15.87 17.59
N TYR A 193 8.71 15.28 16.76
CA TYR A 193 7.84 16.02 15.84
C TYR A 193 6.40 16.16 16.34
N GLN A 194 6.11 15.72 17.57
CA GLN A 194 4.77 15.70 18.15
C GLN A 194 3.76 15.06 17.19
N ALA A 195 4.13 13.92 16.60
CA ALA A 195 3.30 13.18 15.65
C ALA A 195 2.16 12.44 16.38
N ARG A 196 1.06 12.18 15.67
CA ARG A 196 -0.18 11.59 16.22
C ARG A 196 -0.54 10.28 15.51
N SER A 197 0.42 9.38 15.38
CA SER A 197 0.30 8.12 14.62
C SER A 197 -0.70 7.11 15.20
N SER A 198 -1.08 7.23 16.47
CA SER A 198 -2.09 6.38 17.10
C SER A 198 -3.53 6.86 16.85
N GLU A 199 -3.70 8.09 16.37
CA GLU A 199 -5.02 8.72 16.24
C GLU A 199 -5.71 8.40 14.91
N LEU A 200 -7.00 8.76 14.81
CA LEU A 200 -7.73 8.74 13.53
C LEU A 200 -7.40 9.97 12.70
N SER A 201 -7.52 9.86 11.38
CA SER A 201 -7.31 10.97 10.44
C SER A 201 -8.11 12.21 10.85
N ALA A 202 -9.40 12.06 11.19
CA ALA A 202 -10.26 13.17 11.64
C ALA A 202 -9.73 13.93 12.87
N VAL A 203 -9.22 13.21 13.88
CA VAL A 203 -8.67 13.83 15.11
C VAL A 203 -7.38 14.59 14.77
N VAL A 204 -6.51 13.99 13.94
CA VAL A 204 -5.27 14.63 13.50
C VAL A 204 -5.55 15.89 12.69
N MET A 205 -6.55 15.88 11.80
CA MET A 205 -6.96 17.05 11.02
C MET A 205 -7.43 18.19 11.92
N GLU A 206 -8.27 17.90 12.92
CA GLU A 206 -8.77 18.89 13.86
C GLU A 206 -7.64 19.49 14.71
N GLU A 207 -6.76 18.66 15.27
CA GLU A 207 -5.60 19.11 16.06
C GLU A 207 -4.62 19.93 15.21
N ALA A 208 -4.37 19.49 13.97
CA ALA A 208 -3.50 20.21 13.05
C ALA A 208 -4.04 21.60 12.73
N TYR A 209 -5.35 21.73 12.49
CA TYR A 209 -5.97 23.03 12.27
C TYR A 209 -5.87 23.94 13.51
N LYS A 210 -6.11 23.39 14.71
CA LYS A 210 -5.93 24.12 15.98
C LYS A 210 -4.49 24.58 16.19
N ARG A 211 -3.52 23.69 15.96
CA ARG A 211 -2.08 24.00 16.07
C ARG A 211 -1.65 25.05 15.04
N TRP A 212 -2.18 24.99 13.82
CA TRP A 212 -1.87 25.97 12.78
C TRP A 212 -2.30 27.38 13.19
N ARG A 213 -3.53 27.51 13.71
CA ARG A 213 -4.04 28.79 14.23
C ARG A 213 -3.22 29.36 15.38
N LYS A 214 -2.65 28.49 16.24
CA LYS A 214 -1.91 28.89 17.44
C LYS A 214 -0.42 29.15 17.17
N SER A 215 0.20 28.35 16.31
CA SER A 215 1.66 28.24 16.21
C SER A 215 2.19 28.32 14.78
N GLY A 216 1.32 28.53 13.79
CA GLY A 216 1.71 28.70 12.39
C GLY A 216 2.03 27.39 11.68
N TRP A 217 2.43 27.53 10.40
CA TRP A 217 2.66 26.42 9.48
C TRP A 217 3.89 25.58 9.85
N ASP A 218 4.98 26.23 10.30
CA ASP A 218 6.23 25.55 10.65
C ASP A 218 6.08 24.57 11.82
N ALA A 219 5.11 24.80 12.70
CA ALA A 219 4.80 23.87 13.79
C ALA A 219 3.94 22.68 13.32
N VAL A 220 3.06 22.88 12.33
CA VAL A 220 2.09 21.86 11.88
C VAL A 220 2.67 20.94 10.82
N ARG A 221 3.39 21.51 9.85
CA ARG A 221 3.90 20.78 8.69
C ARG A 221 4.76 19.57 9.09
N PRO A 222 5.78 19.68 9.98
CA PRO A 222 6.59 18.53 10.37
C PRO A 222 5.77 17.47 11.11
N SER A 223 4.86 17.88 11.99
CA SER A 223 4.00 16.97 12.75
C SER A 223 3.08 16.15 11.83
N LEU A 224 2.44 16.80 10.84
CA LEU A 224 1.64 16.10 9.83
C LEU A 224 2.51 15.20 8.96
N ALA A 225 3.65 15.72 8.50
CA ALA A 225 4.57 14.98 7.63
C ALA A 225 5.03 13.66 8.25
N LYS A 226 5.31 13.66 9.56
CA LYS A 226 5.70 12.46 10.31
C LYS A 226 4.53 11.57 10.65
N THR A 227 3.38 12.13 11.02
CA THR A 227 2.15 11.34 11.27
C THR A 227 1.75 10.52 10.04
N VAL A 228 1.74 11.13 8.86
CA VAL A 228 1.43 10.47 7.58
C VAL A 228 2.43 9.36 7.28
N ARG A 229 3.74 9.62 7.41
CA ARG A 229 4.79 8.61 7.18
C ARG A 229 4.70 7.43 8.16
N LEU A 230 4.41 7.70 9.43
CA LEU A 230 4.20 6.66 10.44
C LEU A 230 3.01 5.76 10.10
N TRP A 231 1.91 6.32 9.61
CA TRP A 231 0.79 5.51 9.11
C TRP A 231 1.15 4.70 7.87
N ILE A 232 1.89 5.28 6.92
CA ILE A 232 2.32 4.56 5.72
C ILE A 232 3.17 3.35 6.09
N ILE A 233 4.23 3.54 6.89
CA ILE A 233 5.12 2.43 7.24
C ILE A 233 4.44 1.41 8.15
N ARG A 234 3.55 1.85 9.05
CA ARG A 234 2.76 0.93 9.88
C ARG A 234 1.84 0.08 9.01
N GLY A 235 1.07 0.70 8.12
CA GLY A 235 0.20 -0.04 7.20
C GLY A 235 1.00 -1.02 6.34
N PHE A 236 2.16 -0.58 5.85
CA PHE A 236 3.06 -1.42 5.08
C PHE A 236 3.56 -2.65 5.87
N VAL A 237 4.03 -2.45 7.10
CA VAL A 237 4.49 -3.53 8.00
C VAL A 237 3.36 -4.50 8.33
N GLU A 238 2.14 -4.02 8.62
CA GLU A 238 0.98 -4.87 8.87
C GLU A 238 0.63 -5.74 7.65
N GLY A 239 0.67 -5.17 6.44
CA GLY A 239 0.43 -5.92 5.21
C GLY A 239 1.53 -6.94 4.91
N MET A 240 2.80 -6.55 5.05
CA MET A 240 3.93 -7.40 4.64
C MET A 240 4.29 -8.46 5.68
N MET A 241 4.36 -8.11 6.96
CA MET A 241 4.85 -9.01 8.01
C MET A 241 3.73 -9.80 8.68
N HIS A 242 2.57 -9.18 8.85
CA HIS A 242 1.43 -9.77 9.54
C HIS A 242 0.36 -10.31 8.59
N GLN A 243 0.50 -10.06 7.27
CA GLN A 243 -0.49 -10.41 6.25
C GLN A 243 -1.90 -9.89 6.60
N ASP A 244 -1.96 -8.74 7.30
CA ASP A 244 -3.21 -8.09 7.67
C ASP A 244 -3.46 -6.93 6.69
N HIS A 245 -3.86 -7.29 5.47
CA HIS A 245 -4.05 -6.32 4.39
C HIS A 245 -5.24 -5.39 4.65
N SER A 246 -6.22 -5.83 5.45
CA SER A 246 -7.33 -5.00 5.93
C SER A 246 -6.84 -3.87 6.84
N LEU A 247 -5.97 -4.16 7.81
CA LEU A 247 -5.37 -3.15 8.68
C LEU A 247 -4.37 -2.26 7.92
N ALA A 248 -3.61 -2.85 6.98
CA ALA A 248 -2.73 -2.10 6.09
C ALA A 248 -3.50 -1.02 5.31
N THR A 249 -4.61 -1.43 4.69
CA THR A 249 -5.54 -0.56 3.96
C THR A 249 -6.04 0.57 4.86
N GLU A 250 -6.39 0.29 6.11
CA GLU A 250 -6.88 1.33 7.02
C GLU A 250 -5.82 2.40 7.31
N PHE A 251 -4.60 2.00 7.69
CA PHE A 251 -3.55 2.96 8.01
C PHE A 251 -3.14 3.80 6.79
N ILE A 252 -2.99 3.17 5.63
CA ILE A 252 -2.68 3.89 4.40
C ILE A 252 -3.85 4.80 4.00
N GLY A 253 -5.10 4.37 4.22
CA GLY A 253 -6.29 5.19 4.02
C GLY A 253 -6.31 6.44 4.90
N ARG A 254 -5.92 6.34 6.18
CA ARG A 254 -5.77 7.52 7.07
C ARG A 254 -4.76 8.52 6.52
N ALA A 255 -3.64 8.02 5.98
CA ALA A 255 -2.66 8.88 5.33
C ALA A 255 -3.26 9.61 4.13
N LEU A 256 -3.99 8.91 3.25
CA LEU A 256 -4.67 9.53 2.11
C LEU A 256 -5.71 10.58 2.52
N ASP A 257 -6.56 10.27 3.50
CA ASP A 257 -7.55 11.21 4.02
C ASP A 257 -6.87 12.53 4.43
N THR A 258 -5.77 12.46 5.18
CA THR A 258 -5.03 13.63 5.65
C THR A 258 -4.31 14.36 4.53
N LEU A 259 -3.78 13.66 3.52
CA LEU A 259 -3.17 14.27 2.34
C LEU A 259 -4.20 15.05 1.50
N ASP A 260 -5.36 14.44 1.24
CA ASP A 260 -6.43 15.06 0.47
C ASP A 260 -7.09 16.22 1.22
N TRP A 261 -7.23 16.10 2.54
CA TRP A 261 -7.65 17.21 3.38
C TRP A 261 -6.64 18.36 3.37
N GLY A 262 -5.35 18.07 3.57
CA GLY A 262 -4.31 19.11 3.65
C GLY A 262 -4.21 19.92 2.35
N ARG A 263 -4.24 19.25 1.19
CA ARG A 263 -4.23 19.93 -0.12
C ARG A 263 -5.42 20.85 -0.34
N ARG A 264 -6.61 20.46 0.12
CA ARG A 264 -7.84 21.28 0.05
C ARG A 264 -7.88 22.42 1.05
N THR A 265 -7.27 22.22 2.23
CA THR A 265 -7.31 23.18 3.34
C THR A 265 -6.33 24.32 3.13
N TRP A 266 -5.19 24.04 2.51
CA TRP A 266 -4.12 25.01 2.28
C TRP A 266 -3.77 25.13 0.79
N PRO A 267 -4.72 25.51 -0.08
CA PRO A 267 -4.47 25.60 -1.52
C PRO A 267 -3.40 26.66 -1.82
N ASP A 268 -3.40 27.76 -1.07
CA ASP A 268 -2.56 28.95 -1.30
C ASP A 268 -1.13 28.84 -0.76
N VAL A 269 -0.81 27.79 0.01
CA VAL A 269 0.57 27.56 0.46
C VAL A 269 1.38 27.07 -0.74
N SER A 270 2.54 27.68 -1.00
CA SER A 270 3.39 27.31 -2.13
C SER A 270 3.80 25.83 -2.04
N GLU A 271 4.03 25.16 -3.17
CA GLU A 271 4.49 23.75 -3.16
C GLU A 271 5.82 23.57 -2.38
N ALA A 272 6.70 24.57 -2.44
CA ALA A 272 7.95 24.59 -1.68
C ALA A 272 7.70 24.60 -0.17
N ASP A 273 6.73 25.40 0.29
CA ASP A 273 6.40 25.54 1.71
C ASP A 273 5.51 24.41 2.22
N LYS A 274 4.62 23.86 1.38
CA LYS A 274 3.78 22.69 1.72
C LYS A 274 4.67 21.50 2.10
N GLY A 275 5.81 21.38 1.42
CA GLY A 275 6.75 20.29 1.59
C GLY A 275 6.32 19.03 0.85
N VAL A 276 7.29 18.15 0.63
CA VAL A 276 7.17 16.96 -0.23
C VAL A 276 6.00 16.05 0.14
N VAL A 277 5.58 16.02 1.42
CA VAL A 277 4.47 15.16 1.86
C VAL A 277 3.16 15.48 1.12
N PHE A 278 2.91 16.74 0.75
CA PHE A 278 1.69 17.12 0.02
C PHE A 278 1.86 17.16 -1.50
N SER A 279 3.06 16.82 -2.02
CA SER A 279 3.30 16.76 -3.46
C SER A 279 2.44 15.69 -4.14
N HIS A 280 2.13 15.91 -5.43
CA HIS A 280 1.42 14.92 -6.24
C HIS A 280 2.16 13.59 -6.32
N THR A 281 3.50 13.61 -6.45
CA THR A 281 4.33 12.40 -6.48
C THR A 281 4.20 11.58 -5.20
N PHE A 282 4.24 12.24 -4.03
CA PHE A 282 4.06 11.55 -2.75
C PHE A 282 2.67 10.91 -2.67
N THR A 283 1.63 11.67 -3.00
CA THR A 283 0.25 11.14 -2.94
C THR A 283 0.03 9.98 -3.93
N ARG A 284 0.63 10.02 -5.13
CA ARG A 284 0.60 8.88 -6.09
C ARG A 284 1.24 7.63 -5.50
N GLY A 285 2.38 7.77 -4.84
CA GLY A 285 3.04 6.66 -4.16
C GLY A 285 2.11 6.03 -3.11
N VAL A 286 1.50 6.87 -2.27
CA VAL A 286 0.60 6.41 -1.20
C VAL A 286 -0.66 5.74 -1.76
N ARG A 287 -1.29 6.33 -2.79
CA ARG A 287 -2.45 5.72 -3.48
C ARG A 287 -2.08 4.39 -4.13
N SER A 288 -0.88 4.28 -4.69
CA SER A 288 -0.40 3.03 -5.28
C SER A 288 -0.25 1.92 -4.24
N LEU A 289 0.31 2.23 -3.05
CA LEU A 289 0.37 1.27 -1.94
C LEU A 289 -1.03 0.91 -1.40
N TYR A 290 -1.95 1.86 -1.39
CA TYR A 290 -3.33 1.65 -0.98
C TYR A 290 -4.06 0.68 -1.91
N LEU A 291 -3.93 0.85 -3.24
CA LEU A 291 -4.50 -0.08 -4.23
C LEU A 291 -3.99 -1.50 -4.06
N GLU A 292 -2.68 -1.69 -3.89
CA GLU A 292 -2.09 -3.01 -3.67
C GLU A 292 -2.61 -3.64 -2.36
N SER A 293 -2.73 -2.84 -1.30
CA SER A 293 -3.28 -3.32 -0.01
C SER A 293 -4.75 -3.69 -0.13
N LEU A 294 -5.54 -2.90 -0.86
CA LEU A 294 -6.95 -3.20 -1.16
C LEU A 294 -7.08 -4.51 -1.92
N MET A 295 -6.34 -4.68 -3.03
CA MET A 295 -6.40 -5.91 -3.84
C MET A 295 -6.07 -7.15 -3.01
N LYS A 296 -5.06 -7.08 -2.14
CA LYS A 296 -4.71 -8.20 -1.25
C LYS A 296 -5.79 -8.45 -0.19
N ALA A 297 -6.36 -7.41 0.41
CA ALA A 297 -7.49 -7.55 1.33
C ALA A 297 -8.71 -8.22 0.65
N PHE A 298 -8.99 -7.88 -0.61
CA PHE A 298 -10.03 -8.55 -1.41
C PHE A 298 -9.77 -10.05 -1.58
N VAL A 299 -8.51 -10.44 -1.78
CA VAL A 299 -8.12 -11.85 -1.91
C VAL A 299 -8.24 -12.59 -0.58
N ASP A 300 -7.83 -11.97 0.53
CA ASP A 300 -7.87 -12.60 1.86
C ASP A 300 -9.29 -12.95 2.30
N HIS A 301 -10.26 -12.10 1.96
CA HIS A 301 -11.68 -12.30 2.30
C HIS A 301 -12.52 -12.60 1.05
N TYR A 302 -11.97 -13.43 0.14
CA TYR A 302 -12.66 -13.81 -1.09
C TYR A 302 -14.06 -14.39 -0.79
N GLY A 303 -15.08 -13.85 -1.46
CA GLY A 303 -16.48 -14.23 -1.27
C GLY A 303 -17.23 -13.45 -0.19
N GLU A 304 -16.56 -12.63 0.63
CA GLU A 304 -17.21 -11.75 1.62
C GLU A 304 -17.59 -10.38 1.05
N TYR A 305 -17.05 -10.03 -0.12
CA TYR A 305 -17.23 -8.72 -0.74
C TYR A 305 -18.27 -8.73 -1.86
N SER A 306 -19.10 -7.68 -1.90
CA SER A 306 -20.03 -7.43 -3.00
C SER A 306 -19.40 -6.64 -4.14
N ALA A 307 -20.12 -6.49 -5.25
CA ALA A 307 -19.70 -5.65 -6.37
C ALA A 307 -19.50 -4.18 -5.97
N GLU A 308 -20.28 -3.67 -5.00
CA GLU A 308 -20.12 -2.33 -4.43
C GLU A 308 -18.80 -2.18 -3.67
N SER A 309 -18.32 -3.22 -2.98
CA SER A 309 -17.02 -3.15 -2.31
C SER A 309 -15.90 -2.91 -3.33
N LEU A 310 -16.00 -3.50 -4.51
CA LEU A 310 -15.00 -3.36 -5.58
C LEU A 310 -14.96 -1.95 -6.19
N THR A 311 -16.00 -1.11 -6.03
CA THR A 311 -16.01 0.23 -6.66
C THR A 311 -14.92 1.14 -6.09
N VAL A 312 -14.60 1.03 -4.80
CA VAL A 312 -13.51 1.80 -4.18
C VAL A 312 -12.18 1.55 -4.87
N LEU A 313 -11.91 0.29 -5.27
CA LEU A 313 -10.70 -0.06 -6.01
C LEU A 313 -10.67 0.60 -7.39
N TYR A 314 -11.78 0.53 -8.11
CA TYR A 314 -11.91 1.14 -9.44
C TYR A 314 -11.78 2.67 -9.39
N GLU A 315 -12.49 3.32 -8.47
CA GLU A 315 -12.46 4.78 -8.28
C GLU A 315 -11.07 5.27 -7.91
N THR A 316 -10.40 4.60 -6.97
CA THR A 316 -9.02 4.93 -6.58
C THR A 316 -8.06 4.79 -7.78
N ALA A 317 -8.21 3.75 -8.60
CA ALA A 317 -7.38 3.57 -9.79
C ALA A 317 -7.61 4.70 -10.81
N GLU A 318 -8.86 5.06 -11.05
CA GLU A 318 -9.23 6.18 -11.92
C GLU A 318 -8.70 7.53 -11.40
N GLU A 319 -8.67 7.75 -10.08
CA GLU A 319 -8.06 8.94 -9.49
C GLU A 319 -6.57 9.05 -9.77
N ILE A 320 -5.82 7.95 -9.70
CA ILE A 320 -4.40 7.95 -10.07
C ILE A 320 -4.22 8.30 -11.54
N LEU A 321 -5.01 7.69 -12.43
CA LEU A 321 -4.94 7.95 -13.87
C LEU A 321 -5.25 9.41 -14.21
N ARG A 322 -6.31 9.97 -13.63
CA ARG A 322 -6.65 11.39 -13.78
C ARG A 322 -5.56 12.31 -13.22
N ASP A 323 -5.01 12.02 -12.04
CA ASP A 323 -3.97 12.84 -11.44
C ASP A 323 -2.69 12.87 -12.29
N LEU A 324 -2.34 11.76 -12.96
CA LEU A 324 -1.22 11.69 -13.90
C LEU A 324 -1.43 12.56 -15.14
N GLU A 325 -2.68 12.66 -15.62
CA GLU A 325 -3.04 13.49 -16.77
C GLU A 325 -3.06 14.98 -16.43
N ILE A 326 -3.63 15.34 -15.28
CA ILE A 326 -3.79 16.74 -14.87
C ILE A 326 -2.47 17.33 -14.34
N HIS A 327 -1.64 16.53 -13.68
CA HIS A 327 -0.41 16.99 -13.03
C HIS A 327 0.83 16.25 -13.56
N PRO A 328 1.14 16.30 -14.88
CA PRO A 328 2.29 15.60 -15.43
C PRO A 328 3.59 16.08 -14.77
N LEU A 329 4.58 15.18 -14.62
CA LEU A 329 5.91 15.59 -14.16
C LEU A 329 6.53 16.51 -15.21
N VAL A 330 6.81 17.76 -14.83
CA VAL A 330 7.49 18.72 -15.69
C VAL A 330 8.96 18.30 -15.80
N ARG A 331 9.37 18.01 -17.03
CA ARG A 331 10.77 17.75 -17.36
C ARG A 331 11.44 19.08 -17.64
N ASP A 332 11.87 19.78 -16.60
CA ASP A 332 12.79 20.89 -16.82
C ASP A 332 14.07 20.34 -17.45
N ASN A 333 14.74 21.16 -18.29
CA ASN A 333 15.96 20.82 -19.06
C ASN A 333 17.19 20.53 -18.18
N ILE A 334 17.05 19.64 -17.19
CA ILE A 334 18.07 19.22 -16.25
C ILE A 334 18.82 18.05 -16.88
N LYS A 335 20.13 18.23 -17.08
CA LYS A 335 21.01 17.22 -17.68
C LYS A 335 21.07 15.91 -16.84
N ASP A 336 20.82 16.00 -15.54
CA ASP A 336 20.90 14.90 -14.57
C ASP A 336 19.51 14.56 -13.98
N TYR A 337 18.54 14.32 -14.86
CA TYR A 337 17.19 13.97 -14.46
C TYR A 337 17.10 12.51 -13.94
N ASP A 338 16.61 12.32 -12.71
CA ASP A 338 16.39 10.99 -12.11
C ASP A 338 15.22 10.27 -12.78
N ARG A 339 15.55 9.37 -13.70
CA ARG A 339 14.59 8.55 -14.45
C ARG A 339 13.92 7.47 -13.58
N GLY A 340 14.63 7.00 -12.55
CA GLY A 340 14.07 6.10 -11.57
C GLY A 340 12.93 6.78 -10.82
N PHE A 341 13.16 8.02 -10.37
CA PHE A 341 12.14 8.86 -9.75
C PHE A 341 10.93 9.10 -10.66
N GLU A 342 11.16 9.50 -11.91
CA GLU A 342 10.07 9.68 -12.89
C GLU A 342 9.23 8.41 -13.02
N SER A 343 9.89 7.28 -13.25
CA SER A 343 9.22 6.00 -13.43
C SER A 343 8.44 5.57 -12.18
N SER A 344 9.02 5.75 -10.99
CA SER A 344 8.38 5.48 -9.70
C SER A 344 7.09 6.26 -9.48
N PHE A 345 6.97 7.47 -10.02
CA PHE A 345 5.83 8.36 -9.75
C PHE A 345 4.98 8.72 -10.98
N THR A 346 5.25 8.09 -12.13
CA THR A 346 4.41 8.22 -13.34
C THR A 346 4.08 6.88 -13.98
N VAL A 347 5.11 6.11 -14.36
CA VAL A 347 4.99 4.84 -15.07
C VAL A 347 4.38 3.76 -14.18
N TYR A 348 4.94 3.57 -12.99
CA TYR A 348 4.51 2.52 -12.06
C TYR A 348 3.12 2.80 -11.48
N PRO A 349 2.76 4.03 -11.05
CA PRO A 349 1.40 4.33 -10.63
C PRO A 349 0.38 4.09 -11.74
N ARG A 350 0.70 4.41 -13.01
CA ARG A 350 -0.17 4.10 -14.16
C ARG A 350 -0.37 2.59 -14.31
N GLY A 351 0.72 1.82 -14.31
CA GLY A 351 0.68 0.36 -14.40
C GLY A 351 -0.11 -0.28 -13.24
N ARG A 352 0.05 0.22 -12.02
CA ARG A 352 -0.68 -0.26 -10.82
C ARG A 352 -2.16 0.10 -10.85
N ALA A 353 -2.51 1.29 -11.33
CA ALA A 353 -3.90 1.67 -11.52
C ALA A 353 -4.58 0.79 -12.58
N LEU A 354 -3.93 0.55 -13.72
CA LEU A 354 -4.46 -0.36 -14.74
C LEU A 354 -4.56 -1.80 -14.22
N HIS A 355 -3.57 -2.28 -13.46
CA HIS A 355 -3.64 -3.56 -12.77
C HIS A 355 -4.88 -3.65 -11.87
N ALA A 356 -5.11 -2.66 -11.01
CA ALA A 356 -6.28 -2.62 -10.13
C ALA A 356 -7.61 -2.60 -10.91
N LYS A 357 -7.69 -1.87 -12.04
CA LYS A 357 -8.86 -1.90 -12.93
C LYS A 357 -9.07 -3.27 -13.57
N ALA A 358 -8.01 -3.93 -14.02
CA ALA A 358 -8.11 -5.27 -14.58
C ALA A 358 -8.55 -6.28 -13.51
N PHE A 359 -8.01 -6.17 -12.29
CA PHE A 359 -8.43 -6.94 -11.13
C PHE A 359 -9.92 -6.73 -10.82
N TYR A 360 -10.41 -5.49 -10.81
CA TYR A 360 -11.82 -5.15 -10.64
C TYR A 360 -12.73 -5.93 -11.60
N TYR A 361 -12.44 -5.88 -12.92
CA TYR A 361 -13.25 -6.60 -13.90
C TYR A 361 -13.14 -8.12 -13.76
N ARG A 362 -11.96 -8.64 -13.43
CA ARG A 362 -11.78 -10.07 -13.14
C ARG A 362 -12.65 -10.50 -11.95
N GLN A 363 -12.69 -9.71 -10.88
CA GLN A 363 -13.50 -10.03 -9.70
C GLN A 363 -15.00 -9.90 -9.99
N LEU A 364 -15.43 -8.88 -10.74
CA LEU A 364 -16.82 -8.74 -11.19
C LEU A 364 -17.33 -9.99 -11.92
N ALA A 365 -16.49 -10.60 -12.78
CA ALA A 365 -16.83 -11.84 -13.46
C ALA A 365 -17.14 -13.00 -12.49
N SER A 366 -16.63 -12.95 -11.26
CA SER A 366 -16.87 -13.95 -10.22
C SER A 366 -18.04 -13.58 -9.30
N VAL A 367 -18.10 -12.33 -8.81
CA VAL A 367 -19.00 -11.95 -7.70
C VAL A 367 -20.42 -11.56 -8.10
N LEU A 368 -20.70 -11.31 -9.39
CA LEU A 368 -22.06 -10.96 -9.83
C LEU A 368 -22.99 -12.18 -9.75
N GLU A 369 -23.92 -12.19 -8.78
CA GLU A 369 -24.80 -13.33 -8.49
C GLU A 369 -25.67 -13.76 -9.67
N ASN A 370 -26.12 -12.81 -10.49
CA ASN A 370 -27.05 -13.04 -11.61
C ASN A 370 -26.43 -12.80 -13.00
N ALA A 371 -25.10 -12.75 -13.10
CA ALA A 371 -24.43 -12.56 -14.38
C ALA A 371 -24.51 -13.82 -15.25
N THR A 372 -24.95 -13.66 -16.50
CA THR A 372 -24.90 -14.71 -17.54
C THR A 372 -23.46 -15.08 -17.85
N MET A 373 -23.24 -16.27 -18.42
CA MET A 373 -21.90 -16.68 -18.88
C MET A 373 -21.28 -15.64 -19.82
N GLN A 374 -22.07 -15.10 -20.75
CA GLN A 374 -21.61 -14.07 -21.68
C GLN A 374 -21.20 -12.77 -20.97
N GLN A 375 -21.92 -12.35 -19.92
CA GLN A 375 -21.54 -11.18 -19.12
C GLN A 375 -20.22 -11.42 -18.36
N ARG A 376 -20.04 -12.60 -17.79
CA ARG A 376 -18.80 -12.99 -17.09
C ARG A 376 -17.61 -13.03 -18.05
N GLU A 377 -17.79 -13.60 -19.23
CA GLU A 377 -16.81 -13.58 -20.31
C GLU A 377 -16.49 -12.15 -20.74
N GLY A 378 -17.49 -11.29 -20.93
CA GLY A 378 -17.29 -9.88 -21.26
C GLY A 378 -16.40 -9.15 -20.25
N HIS A 379 -16.62 -9.38 -18.94
CA HIS A 379 -15.77 -8.83 -17.90
C HIS A 379 -14.35 -9.40 -17.92
N ARG A 380 -14.16 -10.70 -18.17
CA ARG A 380 -12.83 -11.31 -18.31
C ARG A 380 -12.07 -10.80 -19.53
N LEU A 381 -12.74 -10.63 -20.67
CA LEU A 381 -12.16 -10.03 -21.87
C LEU A 381 -11.68 -8.61 -21.60
N GLN A 382 -12.49 -7.82 -20.89
CA GLN A 382 -12.12 -6.48 -20.50
C GLN A 382 -10.93 -6.47 -19.53
N ALA A 383 -10.91 -7.38 -18.55
CA ALA A 383 -9.77 -7.56 -17.65
C ALA A 383 -8.49 -7.89 -18.43
N ALA A 384 -8.54 -8.85 -19.36
CA ALA A 384 -7.40 -9.24 -20.17
C ALA A 384 -6.85 -8.08 -21.01
N LYS A 385 -7.73 -7.29 -21.64
CA LYS A 385 -7.33 -6.10 -22.40
C LYS A 385 -6.58 -5.10 -21.51
N ILE A 386 -7.12 -4.79 -20.33
CA ILE A 386 -6.50 -3.83 -19.41
C ILE A 386 -5.20 -4.40 -18.82
N TYR A 387 -5.11 -5.72 -18.57
CA TYR A 387 -3.84 -6.35 -18.16
C TYR A 387 -2.75 -6.18 -19.23
N LEU A 388 -3.09 -6.25 -20.53
CA LEU A 388 -2.12 -5.97 -21.60
C LEU A 388 -1.68 -4.50 -21.59
N GLU A 389 -2.60 -3.55 -21.40
CA GLU A 389 -2.29 -2.13 -21.25
C GLU A 389 -1.40 -1.87 -20.01
N ALA A 390 -1.66 -2.56 -18.90
CA ALA A 390 -0.83 -2.50 -17.70
C ALA A 390 0.57 -3.06 -17.96
N ALA A 391 0.69 -4.18 -18.67
CA ALA A 391 1.97 -4.76 -19.05
C ALA A 391 2.81 -3.78 -19.89
N ASP A 392 2.17 -3.05 -20.80
CA ASP A 392 2.84 -2.07 -21.67
C ASP A 392 3.34 -0.82 -20.93
N CYS A 393 2.86 -0.58 -19.69
CA CYS A 393 3.41 0.46 -18.84
C CYS A 393 4.76 0.05 -18.24
N TYR A 394 4.93 -1.22 -17.84
CA TYR A 394 6.14 -1.65 -17.15
C TYR A 394 7.32 -1.88 -18.11
N PRO A 395 8.56 -1.58 -17.69
CA PRO A 395 9.75 -2.01 -18.41
C PRO A 395 9.74 -3.52 -18.69
N VAL A 396 10.24 -3.95 -19.85
CA VAL A 396 10.24 -5.37 -20.25
C VAL A 396 11.09 -6.24 -19.31
N ASP A 397 12.04 -5.64 -18.61
CA ASP A 397 12.85 -6.27 -17.58
C ASP A 397 12.24 -6.19 -16.17
N ASP A 398 11.04 -5.64 -15.99
CA ASP A 398 10.30 -5.71 -14.73
C ASP A 398 9.48 -7.01 -14.62
N GLU A 399 9.39 -7.57 -13.43
CA GLU A 399 8.56 -8.76 -13.19
C GLU A 399 7.06 -8.51 -13.33
N ASN A 400 6.59 -7.29 -13.08
CA ASN A 400 5.19 -6.93 -13.25
C ASN A 400 4.80 -6.91 -14.73
N HIS A 401 5.71 -6.60 -15.65
CA HIS A 401 5.45 -6.72 -17.10
C HIS A 401 5.02 -8.16 -17.43
N VAL A 402 5.81 -9.14 -17.01
CA VAL A 402 5.53 -10.56 -17.28
C VAL A 402 4.32 -11.05 -16.50
N TRP A 403 4.14 -10.59 -15.25
CA TRP A 403 2.99 -10.96 -14.43
C TRP A 403 1.66 -10.48 -15.04
N MET A 404 1.60 -9.25 -15.55
CA MET A 404 0.41 -8.73 -16.22
C MET A 404 0.10 -9.49 -17.51
N LEU A 405 1.10 -9.83 -18.33
CA LEU A 405 0.90 -10.67 -19.52
C LEU A 405 0.35 -12.06 -19.14
N LYS A 406 0.87 -12.66 -18.07
CA LYS A 406 0.38 -13.93 -17.53
C LYS A 406 -1.08 -13.81 -17.12
N CYS A 407 -1.45 -12.76 -16.40
CA CYS A 407 -2.84 -12.52 -16.01
C CYS A 407 -3.76 -12.37 -17.23
N ALA A 408 -3.32 -11.66 -18.27
CA ALA A 408 -4.10 -11.54 -19.51
C ALA A 408 -4.37 -12.90 -20.16
N VAL A 409 -3.36 -13.79 -20.25
CA VAL A 409 -3.54 -15.14 -20.82
C VAL A 409 -4.56 -15.96 -20.05
N GLU A 410 -4.53 -15.91 -18.71
CA GLU A 410 -5.49 -16.65 -17.88
C GLU A 410 -6.94 -16.22 -18.12
N ASP A 411 -7.18 -14.92 -18.23
CA ASP A 411 -8.54 -14.41 -18.48
C ASP A 411 -9.00 -14.72 -19.91
N LEU A 412 -8.13 -14.59 -20.92
CA LEU A 412 -8.46 -14.94 -22.32
C LEU A 412 -8.78 -16.43 -22.47
N ARG A 413 -8.03 -17.29 -21.79
CA ARG A 413 -8.26 -18.74 -21.79
C ARG A 413 -9.66 -19.09 -21.27
N LEU A 414 -10.08 -18.43 -20.20
CA LEU A 414 -11.38 -18.66 -19.59
C LEU A 414 -12.55 -18.12 -20.43
N CYS A 415 -12.26 -17.37 -21.50
CA CYS A 415 -13.24 -16.91 -22.49
C CYS A 415 -13.29 -17.78 -23.77
N GLY A 416 -12.56 -18.89 -23.82
CA GLY A 416 -12.53 -19.77 -25.01
C GLY A 416 -11.97 -19.10 -26.27
N LEU A 417 -11.22 -18.00 -26.14
CA LEU A 417 -10.69 -17.25 -27.29
C LEU A 417 -9.66 -18.03 -28.11
N GLN A 418 -9.54 -17.65 -29.38
CA GLN A 418 -8.70 -18.32 -30.37
C GLN A 418 -7.21 -18.32 -29.98
N HIS A 419 -6.59 -19.48 -30.13
CA HIS A 419 -5.17 -19.76 -29.87
C HIS A 419 -4.19 -18.71 -30.44
N GLY A 420 -4.53 -18.05 -31.56
CA GLY A 420 -3.66 -17.04 -32.18
C GLY A 420 -3.38 -15.82 -31.32
N GLN A 421 -4.38 -15.29 -30.60
CA GLN A 421 -4.18 -14.12 -29.71
C GLN A 421 -3.33 -14.48 -28.50
N ILE A 422 -3.58 -15.64 -27.91
CA ILE A 422 -2.81 -16.16 -26.78
C ILE A 422 -1.35 -16.44 -27.18
N ALA A 423 -1.11 -17.03 -28.36
CA ALA A 423 0.23 -17.32 -28.87
C ALA A 423 1.11 -16.05 -28.98
N GLY A 424 0.53 -14.94 -29.43
CA GLY A 424 1.22 -13.64 -29.48
C GLY A 424 1.70 -13.18 -28.10
N ILE A 425 0.85 -13.35 -27.07
CA ILE A 425 1.18 -12.96 -25.69
C ILE A 425 2.22 -13.92 -25.08
N LEU A 426 2.10 -15.22 -25.32
CA LEU A 426 3.07 -16.22 -24.86
C LEU A 426 4.47 -15.96 -25.45
N LYS A 427 4.56 -15.57 -26.72
CA LYS A 427 5.82 -15.16 -27.35
C LYS A 427 6.43 -13.95 -26.63
N ARG A 428 5.61 -12.95 -26.27
CA ARG A 428 6.07 -11.79 -25.48
C ARG A 428 6.62 -12.23 -24.12
N ILE A 429 5.90 -13.07 -23.39
CA ILE A 429 6.35 -13.64 -22.10
C ILE A 429 7.71 -14.32 -22.25
N LYS A 430 7.86 -15.25 -23.21
CA LYS A 430 9.13 -15.96 -23.47
C LYS A 430 10.30 -15.01 -23.73
N SER A 431 10.06 -13.93 -24.48
CA SER A 431 11.08 -12.93 -24.80
C SER A 431 11.47 -12.04 -23.62
N ALA A 432 10.53 -11.78 -22.70
CA ALA A 432 10.73 -10.91 -21.55
C ALA A 432 11.41 -11.64 -20.36
N ILE A 433 11.15 -12.94 -20.18
CA ILE A 433 11.69 -13.72 -19.04
C ILE A 433 13.22 -13.60 -18.89
N PRO A 434 14.06 -13.75 -19.94
CA PRO A 434 15.50 -13.60 -19.79
C PRO A 434 15.91 -12.21 -19.32
N LYS A 435 15.22 -11.16 -19.80
CA LYS A 435 15.47 -9.76 -19.41
C LYS A 435 15.07 -9.53 -17.95
N MET A 436 13.86 -9.94 -17.59
CA MET A 436 13.32 -9.89 -16.23
C MET A 436 14.23 -10.60 -15.22
N LYS A 437 14.68 -11.82 -15.54
CA LYS A 437 15.53 -12.61 -14.64
C LYS A 437 16.87 -11.95 -14.35
N ARG A 438 17.39 -11.05 -15.20
CA ARG A 438 18.65 -10.34 -14.89
C ARG A 438 18.57 -9.54 -13.59
N ILE A 439 17.38 -9.07 -13.20
CA ILE A 439 17.14 -8.29 -11.98
C ILE A 439 16.29 -9.09 -10.98
N TRP A 440 15.16 -9.66 -11.42
CA TRP A 440 14.09 -10.16 -10.55
C TRP A 440 14.06 -11.69 -10.39
N GLU A 441 15.19 -12.38 -10.57
CA GLU A 441 15.23 -13.84 -10.39
C GLU A 441 14.94 -14.27 -8.95
N TYR A 442 15.39 -13.47 -7.97
CA TYR A 442 15.29 -13.74 -6.53
C TYR A 442 14.42 -12.71 -5.81
N SER A 443 13.48 -12.08 -6.53
CA SER A 443 12.49 -11.21 -5.89
C SER A 443 11.56 -12.00 -4.96
N THR A 444 10.90 -11.33 -4.02
CA THR A 444 9.88 -11.94 -3.16
C THR A 444 8.80 -12.64 -3.97
N LEU A 445 8.35 -12.02 -5.07
CA LEU A 445 7.35 -12.61 -5.97
C LEU A 445 7.90 -13.87 -6.68
N ALA A 446 9.17 -13.88 -7.10
CA ALA A 446 9.83 -15.05 -7.66
C ALA A 446 9.89 -16.22 -6.66
N LEU A 447 10.28 -15.92 -5.42
CA LEU A 447 10.39 -16.90 -4.33
C LEU A 447 9.02 -17.41 -3.88
N ASN A 448 7.97 -16.62 -4.05
CA ASN A 448 6.58 -16.99 -3.75
C ASN A 448 5.82 -17.59 -4.95
N GLY A 449 6.53 -18.21 -5.90
CA GLY A 449 5.91 -19.07 -6.91
C GLY A 449 5.59 -18.42 -8.25
N ARG A 450 5.96 -17.16 -8.50
CA ARG A 450 5.79 -16.50 -9.82
C ARG A 450 6.35 -17.32 -10.96
N ASN A 451 7.57 -17.86 -10.80
CA ASN A 451 8.22 -18.64 -11.84
C ASN A 451 7.43 -19.92 -12.18
N SER A 452 6.83 -20.56 -11.17
CA SER A 452 5.95 -21.71 -11.35
C SER A 452 4.67 -21.33 -12.09
N ALA A 453 4.01 -20.25 -11.66
CA ALA A 453 2.79 -19.76 -12.29
C ALA A 453 2.99 -19.33 -13.75
N ILE A 454 4.14 -18.72 -14.08
CA ILE A 454 4.50 -18.40 -15.47
C ILE A 454 4.76 -19.69 -16.27
N GLY A 455 5.45 -20.67 -15.67
CA GLY A 455 5.70 -21.97 -16.29
C GLY A 455 4.41 -22.68 -16.70
N GLN A 456 3.42 -22.72 -15.80
CA GLN A 456 2.10 -23.29 -16.06
C GLN A 456 1.42 -22.67 -17.29
N VAL A 457 1.54 -21.34 -17.48
CA VAL A 457 0.98 -20.65 -18.65
C VAL A 457 1.73 -20.95 -19.93
N LEU A 458 3.05 -21.10 -19.87
CA LEU A 458 3.87 -21.48 -21.04
C LEU A 458 3.65 -22.94 -21.46
N ASP A 459 3.41 -23.84 -20.52
CA ASP A 459 3.13 -25.25 -20.83
C ASP A 459 1.78 -25.44 -21.54
N MET A 460 0.85 -24.48 -21.43
CA MET A 460 -0.42 -24.52 -22.17
C MET A 460 -0.22 -24.52 -23.69
N GLU A 461 0.85 -23.90 -24.20
CA GLU A 461 1.21 -23.91 -25.63
C GLU A 461 1.61 -25.29 -26.12
N ARG A 462 2.09 -26.16 -25.22
CA ARG A 462 2.54 -27.52 -25.56
C ARG A 462 1.41 -28.53 -25.55
N SER A 463 0.28 -28.19 -24.93
CA SER A 463 -0.90 -29.06 -24.79
C SER A 463 -2.04 -28.71 -25.74
N ALA A 464 -1.93 -27.62 -26.49
CA ALA A 464 -2.80 -27.25 -27.60
C ALA A 464 -2.17 -27.69 -28.92
#